data_AF-A0A970JTS3-F1
#
_entry.id   AF-A0A970JTS3-F1
#
_cell.length_a   1.000
_cell.length_b   1.000
_cell.length_c   1.000
_cell.angle_alpha   90.00
_cell.angle_beta   90.00
_cell.angle_gamma   90.00
#
_symmetry.space_group_name_H-M   'P 1'
#
loop_
_entity.id
_entity.type
_entity.pdbx_description
1 polymer ?
#
loop_
_entity_poly.entity_id
_entity_poly.type
_entity_poly.pdbx_seq_one_letter_code
_entity_poly.pdbx_strand_id
1 'polypeptide(L)'
;MIVLMMILPLPPFLLDILLACNISLSLLILLLSMNIHEPLELSVFPTLLLLSTLFRLALSISSTRLILLQADAGNIIRAFGNFVVGGNYIVGFIIFIILVVVQFIVITKGSERVAEVAARFTLDAMPGKQMSIDADLNAGLISEAEARQKRIMIQREADFYGSMDGASKFVKGDAIAGVIIVVIDFIGGLLIGMFQRNLDFQQALTQYTLLTVGDGLVSQIPALLISTATGIIVTRAASENNLGQDLNQQLMTSPKVLAVTSGVLMLLAVVPGLPFIPFFILAGLFGGTSYLLWREQEIAETAAAETQASQEQEEQRHPESVLSLL
;
A
#
# COMPACT_ATOMS: atom_id res chain seq x y z
N MET A 1 -27.01 3.81 4.63
CA MET A 1 -26.67 4.79 3.55
C MET A 1 -26.15 4.10 2.30
N ILE A 2 -25.13 3.24 2.37
CA ILE A 2 -24.54 2.53 1.22
C ILE A 2 -25.61 1.80 0.37
N VAL A 3 -26.46 0.97 1.00
CA VAL A 3 -27.55 0.26 0.29
C VAL A 3 -28.58 1.22 -0.31
N LEU A 4 -28.84 2.36 0.34
CA LEU A 4 -29.79 3.35 -0.14
C LEU A 4 -29.29 4.05 -1.41
N MET A 5 -27.98 4.28 -1.53
CA MET A 5 -27.34 4.83 -2.73
C MET A 5 -27.46 3.89 -3.95
N MET A 6 -27.47 2.58 -3.73
CA MET A 6 -27.67 1.61 -4.83
C MET A 6 -29.09 1.69 -5.43
N ILE A 7 -30.07 2.13 -4.64
CA ILE A 7 -31.48 2.16 -5.02
C ILE A 7 -31.88 3.54 -5.56
N LEU A 8 -31.52 4.61 -4.85
CA LEU A 8 -31.89 5.98 -5.18
C LEU A 8 -30.92 6.62 -6.18
N PRO A 9 -31.41 7.32 -7.21
CA PRO A 9 -30.55 8.06 -8.13
C PRO A 9 -29.87 9.22 -7.40
N LEU A 10 -28.55 9.33 -7.56
CA LEU A 10 -27.76 10.42 -7.00
C LEU A 10 -27.57 11.52 -8.06
N PRO A 11 -27.64 12.81 -7.68
CA PRO A 11 -27.28 13.89 -8.59
C PRO A 11 -25.75 13.85 -8.87
N PRO A 12 -25.29 14.22 -10.08
CA PRO A 12 -23.87 14.18 -10.45
C PRO A 12 -22.93 14.92 -9.48
N PHE A 13 -23.39 16.05 -8.93
CA PHE A 13 -22.61 16.81 -7.94
C PHE A 13 -22.35 16.03 -6.65
N LEU A 14 -23.35 15.28 -6.15
CA LEU A 14 -23.17 14.47 -4.94
C LEU A 14 -22.28 13.26 -5.23
N LEU A 15 -22.37 12.68 -6.42
CA LEU A 15 -21.45 11.62 -6.85
C LEU A 15 -20.01 12.13 -6.83
N ASP A 16 -19.72 13.30 -7.40
CA ASP A 16 -18.37 13.90 -7.36
C ASP A 16 -17.84 14.05 -5.93
N ILE A 17 -18.65 14.57 -5.00
CA ILE A 17 -18.25 14.70 -3.58
C ILE A 17 -17.89 13.34 -2.97
N LEU A 18 -18.72 12.33 -3.21
CA LEU A 18 -18.53 11.01 -2.62
C LEU A 18 -17.34 10.25 -3.25
N LEU A 19 -17.10 10.42 -4.54
CA LEU A 19 -15.91 9.91 -5.22
C LEU A 19 -14.64 10.56 -4.66
N ALA A 20 -14.64 11.89 -4.51
CA ALA A 20 -13.52 12.59 -3.89
C ALA A 20 -13.27 12.11 -2.46
N CYS A 21 -14.34 11.96 -1.66
CA CYS A 21 -14.26 11.41 -0.31
C CYS A 21 -13.69 9.99 -0.29
N ASN A 22 -14.08 9.12 -1.24
CA ASN A 22 -13.55 7.76 -1.32
C ASN A 22 -12.04 7.73 -1.63
N ILE A 23 -11.57 8.57 -2.55
CA ILE A 23 -10.15 8.71 -2.86
C ILE A 23 -9.39 9.24 -1.63
N SER A 24 -9.89 10.31 -1.00
CA SER A 24 -9.26 10.90 0.19
C SER A 24 -9.19 9.91 1.37
N LEU A 25 -10.27 9.14 1.61
CA LEU A 25 -10.30 8.13 2.66
C LEU A 25 -9.29 7.01 2.38
N SER A 26 -9.18 6.57 1.12
CA SER A 26 -8.23 5.52 0.74
C SER A 26 -6.77 5.98 0.88
N LEU A 27 -6.50 7.24 0.55
CA LEU A 27 -5.19 7.84 0.77
C LEU A 27 -4.88 7.97 2.27
N LEU A 28 -5.84 8.41 3.08
CA LEU A 28 -5.69 8.50 4.52
C LEU A 28 -5.40 7.12 5.14
N ILE A 29 -6.11 6.08 4.70
CA ILE A 29 -5.88 4.70 5.14
C ILE A 29 -4.46 4.25 4.79
N LEU A 30 -3.99 4.54 3.57
CA LEU A 30 -2.61 4.22 3.17
C LEU A 30 -1.58 4.94 4.04
N LEU A 31 -1.71 6.25 4.22
CA LEU A 31 -0.78 7.03 5.02
C LEU A 31 -0.75 6.57 6.49
N LEU A 32 -1.92 6.27 7.07
CA LEU A 32 -2.03 5.72 8.41
C LEU A 32 -1.34 4.35 8.51
N SER A 33 -1.55 3.48 7.51
CA SER A 33 -0.92 2.15 7.45
C SER A 33 0.61 2.22 7.39
N MET A 34 1.16 3.27 6.78
CA MET A 34 2.61 3.51 6.71
C MET A 34 3.19 4.05 8.03
N ASN A 35 2.37 4.65 8.89
CA ASN A 35 2.83 5.39 10.07
C ASN A 35 2.59 4.68 11.41
N ILE A 36 1.73 3.65 11.47
CA ILE A 36 1.57 2.80 12.68
C ILE A 36 2.90 2.17 13.11
N HIS A 37 3.03 1.64 14.33
CA HIS A 37 4.19 0.84 14.78
C HIS A 37 3.85 -0.65 14.84
N GLU A 38 2.69 -0.98 15.40
CA GLU A 38 2.17 -2.35 15.45
C GLU A 38 0.91 -2.53 14.58
N PRO A 39 0.71 -3.69 13.92
CA PRO A 39 -0.51 -3.97 13.14
C PRO A 39 -1.80 -3.85 13.97
N LEU A 40 -1.73 -4.17 15.27
CA LEU A 40 -2.86 -4.14 16.20
C LEU A 40 -3.34 -2.74 16.58
N GLU A 41 -2.53 -1.69 16.37
CA GLU A 41 -2.95 -0.29 16.55
C GLU A 41 -4.14 0.04 15.65
N LEU A 42 -4.19 -0.61 14.49
CA LEU A 42 -5.26 -0.47 13.52
C LEU A 42 -6.25 -1.66 13.58
N SER A 43 -6.62 -2.10 14.78
CA SER A 43 -7.59 -3.20 14.97
C SER A 43 -8.93 -3.03 14.23
N VAL A 44 -9.33 -1.81 13.88
CA VAL A 44 -10.55 -1.49 13.10
C VAL A 44 -10.34 -1.64 11.58
N PHE A 45 -9.10 -1.84 11.12
CA PHE A 45 -8.75 -1.92 9.70
C PHE A 45 -9.56 -2.95 8.88
N PRO A 46 -9.80 -4.19 9.34
CA PRO A 46 -10.59 -5.15 8.58
C PRO A 46 -12.01 -4.63 8.29
N THR A 47 -12.62 -3.98 9.29
CA THR A 47 -13.93 -3.36 9.18
C THR A 47 -13.91 -2.14 8.25
N LEU A 48 -12.87 -1.30 8.32
CA LEU A 48 -12.68 -0.17 7.40
C LEU A 48 -12.54 -0.65 5.95
N LEU A 49 -11.80 -1.73 5.73
CA LEU A 49 -11.62 -2.33 4.41
C LEU A 49 -12.96 -2.84 3.86
N LEU A 50 -13.78 -3.52 4.68
CA LEU A 50 -15.11 -3.98 4.28
C LEU A 50 -16.02 -2.80 3.93
N LEU A 51 -16.11 -1.79 4.80
CA LEU A 51 -16.96 -0.62 4.59
C LEU A 51 -16.52 0.20 3.38
N SER A 52 -15.21 0.41 3.20
CA SER A 52 -14.67 1.14 2.05
C SER A 52 -14.93 0.40 0.73
N THR A 53 -14.84 -0.92 0.75
CA THR A 53 -15.16 -1.76 -0.42
C THR A 53 -16.64 -1.69 -0.77
N LEU A 54 -17.53 -1.81 0.21
CA LEU A 54 -18.97 -1.65 -0.01
C LEU A 54 -19.34 -0.25 -0.50
N PHE A 55 -18.68 0.78 0.04
CA PHE A 55 -18.89 2.16 -0.36
C PHE A 55 -18.49 2.37 -1.83
N ARG A 56 -17.32 1.87 -2.23
CA ARG A 56 -16.84 1.88 -3.61
C ARG A 56 -17.80 1.16 -4.56
N LEU A 57 -18.24 -0.05 -4.21
CA LEU A 57 -19.22 -0.78 -5.02
C LEU A 57 -20.53 0.00 -5.21
N ALA A 58 -21.02 0.65 -4.16
CA ALA A 58 -22.22 1.50 -4.26
C ALA A 58 -22.00 2.74 -5.13
N LEU A 59 -20.80 3.32 -5.11
CA LEU A 59 -20.44 4.43 -6.00
C LEU A 59 -20.38 3.98 -7.46
N SER A 60 -19.73 2.84 -7.75
CA SER A 60 -19.68 2.28 -9.11
C SER A 60 -21.08 1.98 -9.66
N ILE A 61 -21.98 1.42 -8.84
CA ILE A 61 -23.37 1.19 -9.28
C ILE A 61 -24.11 2.52 -9.54
N SER A 62 -23.84 3.54 -8.73
CA SER A 62 -24.45 4.87 -8.90
C SER A 62 -23.93 5.59 -10.14
N SER A 63 -22.62 5.49 -10.42
CA SER A 63 -21.99 6.08 -11.59
C SER A 63 -22.40 5.36 -12.87
N THR A 64 -22.42 4.03 -12.91
CA THR A 64 -22.98 3.22 -14.02
C THR A 64 -24.38 3.70 -14.40
N ARG A 65 -25.26 3.90 -13.41
CA ARG A 65 -26.61 4.41 -13.66
C ARG A 65 -26.58 5.78 -14.35
N LEU A 66 -25.75 6.70 -13.89
CA LEU A 66 -25.62 8.04 -14.48
C LEU A 66 -25.00 7.99 -15.89
N ILE A 67 -23.98 7.16 -16.11
CA ILE A 67 -23.35 6.92 -17.40
C ILE A 67 -24.40 6.43 -18.41
N LEU A 68 -25.16 5.40 -18.07
CA LEU A 68 -26.13 4.79 -18.99
C LEU A 68 -27.38 5.67 -19.19
N LEU A 69 -27.94 6.24 -18.11
CA LEU A 69 -29.20 7.01 -18.19
C LEU A 69 -29.01 8.45 -18.63
N GLN A 70 -27.89 9.10 -18.35
CA GLN A 70 -27.68 10.53 -18.63
C GLN A 70 -26.54 10.79 -19.62
N ALA A 71 -25.65 9.82 -19.86
CA ALA A 71 -24.38 10.03 -20.59
C ALA A 71 -23.53 11.14 -19.96
N ASP A 72 -23.68 11.30 -18.64
CA ASP A 72 -22.97 12.23 -17.78
C ASP A 72 -22.70 11.52 -16.45
N ALA A 73 -21.44 11.49 -16.01
CA ALA A 73 -20.99 10.81 -14.81
C ALA A 73 -20.38 11.76 -13.77
N GLY A 74 -20.65 13.06 -13.87
CA GLY A 74 -19.99 14.08 -13.05
C GLY A 74 -18.67 14.56 -13.64
N ASN A 75 -18.01 15.47 -12.91
CA ASN A 75 -16.80 16.14 -13.36
C ASN A 75 -15.56 15.32 -13.06
N ILE A 76 -15.54 14.59 -11.94
CA ILE A 76 -14.37 13.78 -11.55
C ILE A 76 -14.15 12.67 -12.58
N ILE A 77 -15.20 11.90 -12.90
CA ILE A 77 -15.11 10.83 -13.90
C ILE A 77 -14.67 11.38 -15.26
N ARG A 78 -15.24 12.51 -15.70
CA ARG A 78 -14.83 13.15 -16.95
C ARG A 78 -13.38 13.63 -16.93
N ALA A 79 -12.91 14.19 -15.81
CA ALA A 79 -11.53 14.64 -15.67
C ALA A 79 -10.54 13.46 -15.76
N PHE A 80 -10.80 12.36 -15.05
CA PHE A 80 -9.98 11.15 -15.11
C PHE A 80 -10.01 10.48 -16.49
N GLY A 81 -11.18 10.43 -17.14
CA GLY A 81 -11.31 9.90 -18.49
C GLY A 81 -10.47 10.70 -19.50
N ASN A 82 -10.56 12.03 -19.46
CA ASN A 82 -9.75 12.90 -20.31
C ASN A 82 -8.25 12.76 -20.04
N PHE A 83 -7.85 12.62 -18.76
CA PHE A 83 -6.45 12.47 -18.37
C PHE A 83 -5.79 11.24 -19.00
N VAL A 84 -6.47 10.09 -19.03
CA VAL A 84 -5.90 8.86 -19.62
C VAL A 84 -6.08 8.79 -21.13
N VAL A 85 -7.17 9.32 -21.66
CA VAL A 85 -7.42 9.29 -23.10
C VAL A 85 -6.47 10.22 -23.86
N GLY A 86 -6.11 11.38 -23.30
CA GLY A 86 -5.10 12.28 -23.89
C GLY A 86 -5.41 12.72 -25.33
N GLY A 87 -6.69 12.69 -25.73
CA GLY A 87 -7.16 12.98 -27.10
C GLY A 87 -7.24 11.79 -28.06
N ASN A 88 -6.72 10.60 -27.70
CA ASN A 88 -6.87 9.37 -28.49
C ASN A 88 -7.61 8.29 -27.70
N TYR A 89 -8.93 8.20 -27.94
CA TYR A 89 -9.85 7.32 -27.22
C TYR A 89 -9.49 5.84 -27.34
N ILE A 90 -8.93 5.41 -28.47
CA ILE A 90 -8.52 4.01 -28.68
C ILE A 90 -7.29 3.70 -27.82
N VAL A 91 -6.26 4.55 -27.86
CA VAL A 91 -5.05 4.38 -27.05
C VAL A 91 -5.40 4.45 -25.57
N GLY A 92 -6.23 5.41 -25.17
CA GLY A 92 -6.73 5.52 -23.80
C GLY A 92 -7.43 4.26 -23.31
N PHE A 93 -8.28 3.67 -24.15
CA PHE A 93 -8.97 2.41 -23.83
C PHE A 93 -8.00 1.22 -23.70
N ILE A 94 -6.96 1.13 -24.55
CA ILE A 94 -5.93 0.09 -24.44
C ILE A 94 -5.15 0.24 -23.13
N ILE A 95 -4.70 1.46 -22.80
CA ILE A 95 -3.99 1.75 -21.54
C ILE A 95 -4.88 1.38 -20.36
N PHE A 96 -6.17 1.74 -20.42
CA PHE A 96 -7.13 1.41 -19.39
C PHE A 96 -7.30 -0.11 -19.18
N ILE A 97 -7.41 -0.90 -20.25
CA ILE A 97 -7.46 -2.37 -20.14
C ILE A 97 -6.21 -2.90 -19.44
N ILE A 98 -5.02 -2.39 -19.79
CA ILE A 98 -3.76 -2.79 -19.13
C ILE A 98 -3.83 -2.48 -17.63
N LEU A 99 -4.30 -1.29 -17.25
CA LEU A 99 -4.45 -0.90 -15.84
C LEU A 99 -5.43 -1.80 -15.09
N VAL A 100 -6.59 -2.11 -15.69
CA VAL A 100 -7.57 -3.05 -15.12
C VAL A 100 -6.94 -4.42 -14.87
N VAL A 101 -6.20 -4.94 -15.87
CA VAL A 101 -5.56 -6.25 -15.79
C VAL A 101 -4.48 -6.28 -14.71
N VAL A 102 -3.61 -5.27 -14.65
CA VAL A 102 -2.58 -5.16 -13.61
C VAL A 102 -3.22 -5.04 -12.23
N GLN A 103 -4.24 -4.20 -12.08
CA GLN A 103 -4.95 -4.01 -10.81
C GLN A 103 -5.58 -5.32 -10.32
N PHE A 104 -6.19 -6.10 -11.21
CA PHE A 104 -6.85 -7.35 -10.82
C PHE A 104 -5.84 -8.49 -10.58
N ILE A 105 -5.01 -8.80 -11.58
CA ILE A 105 -4.15 -10.00 -11.59
C ILE A 105 -2.93 -9.83 -10.69
N VAL A 106 -2.33 -8.64 -10.67
CA VAL A 106 -1.08 -8.41 -9.91
C VAL A 106 -1.40 -7.90 -8.52
N ILE A 107 -2.15 -6.80 -8.43
CA ILE A 107 -2.31 -6.08 -7.17
C ILE A 107 -3.34 -6.80 -6.27
N THR A 108 -4.60 -6.92 -6.71
CA THR A 108 -5.67 -7.49 -5.89
C THR A 108 -5.39 -8.95 -5.53
N LYS A 109 -5.06 -9.77 -6.54
CA LYS A 109 -4.73 -11.19 -6.36
C LYS A 109 -3.41 -11.43 -5.62
N GLY A 110 -2.48 -10.49 -5.69
CA GLY A 110 -1.24 -10.52 -4.92
C GLY A 110 -1.52 -10.25 -3.45
N SER A 111 -2.18 -9.13 -3.14
CA SER A 111 -2.55 -8.74 -1.78
C SER A 111 -3.48 -9.76 -1.11
N GLU A 112 -4.42 -10.37 -1.84
CA GLU A 112 -5.28 -11.46 -1.33
C GLU A 112 -4.43 -12.64 -0.82
N ARG A 113 -3.50 -13.13 -1.64
CA ARG A 113 -2.65 -14.26 -1.27
C ARG A 113 -1.73 -13.94 -0.10
N VAL A 114 -1.17 -12.74 -0.07
CA VAL A 114 -0.32 -12.30 1.04
C VAL A 114 -1.14 -12.23 2.35
N ALA A 115 -2.34 -11.65 2.31
CA ALA A 115 -3.26 -11.58 3.44
C ALA A 115 -3.69 -12.97 3.94
N GLU A 116 -4.12 -13.85 3.04
CA GLU A 116 -4.55 -15.21 3.37
C GLU A 116 -3.41 -16.02 4.02
N VAL A 117 -2.23 -16.00 3.40
CA VAL A 117 -1.07 -16.77 3.86
C VAL A 117 -0.58 -16.26 5.22
N ALA A 118 -0.44 -14.95 5.38
CA ALA A 118 -0.02 -14.36 6.65
C ALA A 118 -1.05 -14.60 7.74
N ALA A 119 -2.34 -14.41 7.47
CA ALA A 119 -3.39 -14.69 8.44
C ALA A 119 -3.36 -16.16 8.88
N ARG A 120 -3.23 -17.09 7.93
CA ARG A 120 -3.17 -18.52 8.25
C ARG A 120 -1.94 -18.87 9.09
N PHE A 121 -0.74 -18.42 8.71
CA PHE A 121 0.46 -18.71 9.49
C PHE A 121 0.41 -18.10 10.89
N THR A 122 -0.11 -16.88 11.03
CA THR A 122 -0.26 -16.23 12.33
C THR A 122 -1.30 -16.95 13.20
N LEU A 123 -2.42 -17.39 12.62
CA LEU A 123 -3.45 -18.16 13.32
C LEU A 123 -2.95 -19.55 13.74
N ASP A 124 -2.23 -20.25 12.87
CA ASP A 124 -1.64 -21.56 13.15
C ASP A 124 -0.58 -21.49 14.28
N ALA A 125 0.06 -20.32 14.47
CA ALA A 125 1.01 -20.08 15.56
C ALA A 125 0.36 -19.79 16.93
N MET A 126 -0.95 -19.52 17.00
CA MET A 126 -1.62 -19.11 18.24
C MET A 126 -1.56 -20.16 19.37
N PRO A 127 -1.77 -21.47 19.14
CA PRO A 127 -1.63 -22.47 20.20
C PRO A 127 -0.22 -22.50 20.78
N GLY A 128 0.81 -22.33 19.93
CA GLY A 128 2.20 -22.24 20.36
C GLY A 128 2.46 -21.04 21.27
N LYS A 129 1.94 -19.86 20.90
CA LYS A 129 2.03 -18.65 21.74
C LYS A 129 1.25 -18.80 23.06
N GLN A 130 0.14 -19.51 23.07
CA GLN A 130 -0.61 -19.79 24.31
C GLN A 130 0.15 -20.77 25.22
N MET A 131 0.69 -21.85 24.64
CA MET A 131 1.51 -22.82 25.37
C MET A 131 2.78 -22.18 25.96
N SER A 132 3.42 -21.23 25.25
CA SER A 132 4.57 -20.51 25.80
C SER A 132 4.20 -19.65 27.01
N ILE A 133 3.03 -18.98 27.00
CA ILE A 133 2.54 -18.23 28.16
C ILE A 133 2.28 -19.18 29.34
N ASP A 134 1.70 -20.34 29.09
CA ASP A 134 1.43 -21.32 30.13
C ASP A 134 2.72 -21.89 30.72
N ALA A 135 3.73 -22.13 29.87
CA ALA A 135 5.06 -22.54 30.30
C ALA A 135 5.74 -21.46 31.15
N ASP A 136 5.70 -20.20 30.72
CA ASP A 136 6.30 -19.06 31.45
C ASP A 136 5.61 -18.84 32.80
N LEU A 137 4.29 -18.96 32.86
CA LEU A 137 3.51 -18.85 34.10
C LEU A 137 3.84 -20.00 35.06
N ASN A 138 3.91 -21.23 34.56
CA ASN A 138 4.25 -22.41 35.36
C ASN A 138 5.71 -22.38 35.84
N ALA A 139 6.62 -21.76 35.06
CA ALA A 139 8.00 -21.53 35.44
C ALA A 139 8.19 -20.35 36.42
N GLY A 140 7.12 -19.58 36.70
CA GLY A 140 7.18 -18.41 37.57
C GLY A 140 7.90 -17.21 36.96
N LEU A 141 8.10 -17.18 35.63
CA LEU A 141 8.73 -16.07 34.92
C LEU A 141 7.79 -14.87 34.76
N ILE A 142 6.48 -15.11 34.76
CA ILE A 142 5.44 -14.09 34.64
C ILE A 142 4.35 -14.28 35.70
N SER A 143 3.67 -13.19 36.04
CA SER A 143 2.51 -13.19 36.94
C SER A 143 1.22 -13.62 36.25
N GLU A 144 0.21 -14.02 37.02
CA GLU A 144 -1.12 -14.34 36.49
C GLU A 144 -1.78 -13.15 35.76
N ALA A 145 -1.52 -11.93 36.25
CA ALA A 145 -2.01 -10.70 35.61
C ALA A 145 -1.36 -10.48 34.23
N GLU A 146 -0.05 -10.67 34.10
CA GLU A 146 0.67 -10.57 32.83
C GLU A 146 0.26 -11.68 31.86
N ALA A 147 0.13 -12.92 32.35
CA ALA A 147 -0.36 -14.04 31.53
C ALA A 147 -1.75 -13.74 30.96
N ARG A 148 -2.66 -13.17 31.77
CA ARG A 148 -3.98 -12.73 31.31
C ARG A 148 -3.89 -11.64 30.25
N GLN A 149 -3.04 -10.64 30.43
CA GLN A 149 -2.85 -9.57 29.43
C GLN A 149 -2.30 -10.11 28.10
N LYS A 150 -1.26 -10.97 28.16
CA LYS A 150 -0.70 -11.62 26.96
C LYS A 150 -1.72 -12.48 26.23
N ARG A 151 -2.57 -13.24 26.95
CA ARG A 151 -3.67 -14.01 26.34
C ARG A 151 -4.71 -13.12 25.65
N ILE A 152 -5.06 -11.97 26.23
CA ILE A 152 -5.95 -10.98 25.57
C ILE A 152 -5.31 -10.44 24.30
N MET A 153 -4.00 -10.18 24.28
CA MET A 153 -3.30 -9.74 23.07
C MET A 153 -3.33 -10.80 21.97
N ILE A 154 -3.05 -12.07 22.30
CA ILE A 154 -3.18 -13.21 21.37
C ILE A 154 -4.60 -13.30 20.81
N GLN A 155 -5.61 -13.13 21.65
CA GLN A 155 -7.01 -13.17 21.20
C GLN A 155 -7.31 -12.04 20.21
N ARG A 156 -6.87 -10.81 20.49
CA ARG A 156 -7.03 -9.68 19.57
C ARG A 156 -6.30 -9.90 18.25
N GLU A 157 -5.11 -10.49 18.29
CA GLU A 157 -4.35 -10.86 17.10
C GLU A 157 -5.12 -11.90 16.27
N ALA A 158 -5.70 -12.93 16.91
CA ALA A 158 -6.49 -13.93 16.23
C ALA A 158 -7.76 -13.34 15.60
N ASP A 159 -8.49 -12.49 16.33
CA ASP A 159 -9.69 -11.80 15.84
C ASP A 159 -9.34 -10.86 14.66
N PHE A 160 -8.21 -10.17 14.73
CA PHE A 160 -7.73 -9.29 13.67
C PHE A 160 -7.41 -10.07 12.40
N TYR A 161 -6.54 -11.07 12.46
CA TYR A 161 -6.15 -11.84 11.27
C TYR A 161 -7.29 -12.70 10.71
N GLY A 162 -8.17 -13.21 11.58
CA GLY A 162 -9.40 -13.90 11.15
C GLY A 162 -10.36 -12.96 10.40
N SER A 163 -10.55 -11.74 10.91
CA SER A 163 -11.37 -10.72 10.24
C SER A 163 -10.73 -10.22 8.95
N MET A 164 -9.38 -10.11 8.91
CA MET A 164 -8.64 -9.72 7.71
C MET A 164 -8.82 -10.71 6.57
N ASP A 165 -8.67 -12.02 6.81
CA ASP A 165 -8.89 -13.04 5.77
C ASP A 165 -10.30 -12.95 5.17
N GLY A 166 -11.31 -12.78 6.02
CA GLY A 166 -12.69 -12.54 5.57
C GLY A 166 -12.82 -11.27 4.72
N ALA A 167 -12.29 -10.15 5.22
CA ALA A 167 -12.36 -8.85 4.55
C ALA A 167 -11.63 -8.84 3.19
N SER A 168 -10.47 -9.49 3.08
CA SER A 168 -9.71 -9.61 1.82
C SER A 168 -10.48 -10.38 0.74
N LYS A 169 -11.29 -11.39 1.12
CA LYS A 169 -12.18 -12.09 0.17
C LYS A 169 -13.27 -11.18 -0.39
N PHE A 170 -13.77 -10.21 0.38
CA PHE A 170 -14.69 -9.19 -0.12
C PHE A 170 -14.03 -8.26 -1.15
N VAL A 171 -12.77 -7.85 -0.92
CA VAL A 171 -12.02 -7.01 -1.88
C VAL A 171 -11.85 -7.71 -3.23
N LYS A 172 -11.57 -9.01 -3.21
CA LYS A 172 -11.52 -9.83 -4.43
C LYS A 172 -12.86 -9.83 -5.16
N GLY A 173 -13.96 -10.05 -4.44
CA GLY A 173 -15.32 -10.03 -5.00
C GLY A 173 -15.65 -8.69 -5.65
N ASP A 174 -15.29 -7.59 -4.98
CA ASP A 174 -15.42 -6.24 -5.50
C ASP A 174 -14.58 -5.99 -6.76
N ALA A 175 -13.33 -6.46 -6.80
CA ALA A 175 -12.49 -6.30 -8.00
C ALA A 175 -13.06 -7.06 -9.21
N ILE A 176 -13.65 -8.24 -9.00
CA ILE A 176 -14.39 -8.96 -10.05
C ILE A 176 -15.60 -8.15 -10.50
N ALA A 177 -16.39 -7.62 -9.55
CA ALA A 177 -17.54 -6.79 -9.84
C ALA A 177 -17.16 -5.53 -10.63
N GLY A 178 -16.04 -4.88 -10.29
CA GLY A 178 -15.53 -3.70 -11.00
C GLY A 178 -15.20 -4.01 -12.47
N VAL A 179 -14.58 -5.15 -12.77
CA VAL A 179 -14.33 -5.57 -14.16
C VAL A 179 -15.64 -5.79 -14.91
N ILE A 180 -16.63 -6.42 -14.27
CA ILE A 180 -17.95 -6.65 -14.87
C ILE A 180 -18.67 -5.31 -15.13
N ILE A 181 -18.62 -4.38 -14.19
CA ILE A 181 -19.22 -3.04 -14.30
C ILE A 181 -18.63 -2.30 -15.51
N VAL A 182 -17.31 -2.31 -15.67
CA VAL A 182 -16.63 -1.70 -16.82
C VAL A 182 -17.13 -2.26 -18.16
N VAL A 183 -17.31 -3.59 -18.23
CA VAL A 183 -17.83 -4.23 -19.44
C VAL A 183 -19.29 -3.82 -19.71
N ILE A 184 -20.11 -3.76 -18.65
CA ILE A 184 -21.51 -3.32 -18.73
C ILE A 184 -21.59 -1.86 -19.18
N ASP A 185 -20.77 -0.98 -18.63
CA ASP A 185 -20.77 0.45 -18.96
C ASP A 185 -20.35 0.70 -20.41
N PHE A 186 -19.31 -0.02 -20.87
CA PHE A 186 -18.86 0.10 -22.25
C PHE A 186 -19.90 -0.43 -23.25
N ILE A 187 -20.31 -1.69 -23.09
CA ILE A 187 -21.22 -2.35 -24.04
C ILE A 187 -22.63 -1.76 -23.93
N GLY A 188 -23.15 -1.63 -22.72
CA GLY A 188 -24.47 -1.04 -22.46
C GLY A 188 -24.52 0.42 -22.90
N GLY A 189 -23.47 1.18 -22.65
CA GLY A 189 -23.34 2.56 -23.11
C GLY A 189 -23.39 2.69 -24.63
N LEU A 190 -22.62 1.86 -25.35
CA LEU A 190 -22.68 1.80 -26.81
C LEU A 190 -24.07 1.47 -27.35
N LEU A 191 -24.72 0.44 -26.79
CA LEU A 191 -26.07 0.04 -27.20
C LEU A 191 -27.08 1.16 -26.96
N ILE A 192 -27.08 1.78 -25.77
CA ILE A 192 -28.00 2.89 -25.46
C ILE A 192 -27.69 4.11 -26.33
N GLY A 193 -26.41 4.43 -26.53
CA GLY A 193 -25.96 5.52 -27.39
C GLY A 193 -26.48 5.40 -28.81
N MET A 194 -26.33 4.22 -29.42
CA MET A 194 -26.75 3.99 -30.80
C MET A 194 -28.27 3.82 -30.93
N PHE A 195 -28.89 2.97 -30.11
CA PHE A 195 -30.29 2.57 -30.29
C PHE A 195 -31.31 3.51 -29.63
N GLN A 196 -30.95 4.17 -28.51
CA GLN A 196 -31.89 5.03 -27.79
C GLN A 196 -31.60 6.52 -27.99
N ARG A 197 -30.32 6.89 -28.13
CA ARG A 197 -29.90 8.30 -28.29
C ARG A 197 -29.61 8.70 -29.73
N ASN A 198 -29.74 7.78 -30.70
CA ASN A 198 -29.46 8.00 -32.12
C ASN A 198 -28.07 8.60 -32.40
N LEU A 199 -27.07 8.24 -31.59
CA LEU A 199 -25.69 8.63 -31.83
C LEU A 199 -25.08 7.75 -32.91
N ASP A 200 -24.24 8.35 -33.76
CA ASP A 200 -23.41 7.58 -34.68
C ASP A 200 -22.42 6.69 -33.89
N PHE A 201 -22.00 5.56 -34.48
CA PHE A 201 -21.11 4.60 -33.83
C PHE A 201 -19.85 5.28 -33.29
N GLN A 202 -19.23 6.16 -34.07
CA GLN A 202 -18.01 6.87 -33.66
C GLN A 202 -18.26 7.82 -32.48
N GLN A 203 -19.41 8.49 -32.45
CA GLN A 203 -19.79 9.40 -31.36
C GLN A 203 -20.09 8.63 -30.08
N ALA A 204 -20.85 7.54 -30.19
CA ALA A 204 -21.14 6.65 -29.08
C ALA A 204 -19.84 6.06 -28.51
N LEU A 205 -18.92 5.59 -29.37
CA LEU A 205 -17.62 5.08 -28.97
C LEU A 205 -16.84 6.15 -28.19
N THR A 206 -16.73 7.35 -28.72
CA THR A 206 -15.99 8.45 -28.08
C THR A 206 -16.55 8.79 -26.70
N GLN A 207 -17.87 9.00 -26.61
CA GLN A 207 -18.55 9.40 -25.38
C GLN A 207 -18.45 8.32 -24.29
N TYR A 208 -18.87 7.09 -24.60
CA TYR A 208 -18.96 6.03 -23.61
C TYR A 208 -17.60 5.40 -23.29
N THR A 209 -16.63 5.44 -24.22
CA THR A 209 -15.23 5.08 -23.88
C THR A 209 -14.68 6.04 -22.84
N LEU A 210 -14.84 7.35 -23.01
CA LEU A 210 -14.34 8.34 -22.06
C LEU A 210 -14.95 8.16 -20.68
N LEU A 211 -16.28 7.99 -20.61
CA LEU A 211 -16.98 7.80 -19.35
C LEU A 211 -16.61 6.48 -18.67
N THR A 212 -16.53 5.38 -19.42
CA THR A 212 -16.18 4.06 -18.88
C THR A 212 -14.73 4.02 -18.38
N VAL A 213 -13.79 4.57 -19.17
CA VAL A 213 -12.39 4.68 -18.76
C VAL A 213 -12.27 5.55 -17.52
N GLY A 214 -12.94 6.70 -17.49
CA GLY A 214 -12.95 7.59 -16.33
C GLY A 214 -13.48 6.92 -15.08
N ASP A 215 -14.64 6.24 -15.16
CA ASP A 215 -15.25 5.56 -14.03
C ASP A 215 -14.39 4.42 -13.49
N GLY A 216 -13.86 3.60 -14.40
CA GLY A 216 -12.97 2.51 -14.03
C GLY A 216 -11.70 3.01 -13.34
N LEU A 217 -11.10 4.12 -13.79
CA LEU A 217 -9.91 4.70 -13.15
C LEU A 217 -10.22 5.27 -11.76
N VAL A 218 -11.33 6.00 -11.64
CA VAL A 218 -11.77 6.57 -10.35
C VAL A 218 -12.04 5.46 -9.34
N SER A 219 -12.58 4.32 -9.79
CA SER A 219 -12.80 3.14 -8.94
C SER A 219 -11.51 2.38 -8.60
N GLN A 220 -10.50 2.42 -9.49
CA GLN A 220 -9.23 1.71 -9.32
C GLN A 220 -8.25 2.39 -8.37
N ILE A 221 -8.17 3.72 -8.35
CA ILE A 221 -7.23 4.44 -7.47
C ILE A 221 -7.45 4.08 -5.99
N PRO A 222 -8.68 4.19 -5.44
CA PRO A 222 -9.01 3.71 -4.09
C PRO A 222 -8.64 2.25 -3.87
N ALA A 223 -8.94 1.38 -4.85
CA ALA A 223 -8.64 -0.05 -4.80
C ALA A 223 -7.14 -0.30 -4.61
N LEU A 224 -6.30 0.38 -5.40
CA LEU A 224 -4.85 0.28 -5.35
C LEU A 224 -4.30 0.76 -4.00
N LEU A 225 -4.78 1.91 -3.52
CA LEU A 225 -4.35 2.49 -2.24
C LEU A 225 -4.67 1.56 -1.07
N ILE A 226 -5.89 1.00 -1.02
CA ILE A 226 -6.31 0.05 0.03
C ILE A 226 -5.58 -1.28 -0.09
N SER A 227 -5.38 -1.81 -1.29
CA SER A 227 -4.65 -3.07 -1.51
C SER A 227 -3.18 -2.95 -1.08
N THR A 228 -2.58 -1.79 -1.32
CA THR A 228 -1.23 -1.45 -0.87
C THR A 228 -1.19 -1.32 0.65
N ALA A 229 -2.13 -0.60 1.26
CA ALA A 229 -2.25 -0.47 2.71
C ALA A 229 -2.41 -1.83 3.41
N THR A 230 -3.24 -2.71 2.83
CA THR A 230 -3.45 -4.08 3.29
C THR A 230 -2.15 -4.87 3.21
N GLY A 231 -1.44 -4.77 2.08
CA GLY A 231 -0.12 -5.37 1.90
C GLY A 231 0.83 -4.94 3.00
N ILE A 232 1.00 -3.63 3.21
CA ILE A 232 1.88 -3.06 4.24
C ILE A 232 1.54 -3.60 5.63
N ILE A 233 0.28 -3.56 6.05
CA ILE A 233 -0.15 -4.01 7.38
C ILE A 233 0.11 -5.49 7.60
N VAL A 234 -0.13 -6.31 6.57
CA VAL A 234 0.00 -7.77 6.66
C VAL A 234 1.46 -8.20 6.60
N THR A 235 2.27 -7.58 5.73
CA THR A 235 3.69 -7.94 5.57
C THR A 235 4.58 -7.32 6.63
N ARG A 236 4.02 -6.49 7.51
CA ARG A 236 4.78 -5.87 8.57
C ARG A 236 5.26 -6.94 9.55
N ALA A 237 6.56 -7.20 9.52
CA ALA A 237 7.25 -7.85 10.62
C ALA A 237 7.19 -6.94 11.85
N ALA A 238 7.20 -7.49 13.06
CA ALA A 238 7.24 -6.75 14.32
C ALA A 238 8.53 -5.90 14.41
N SER A 239 8.55 -4.78 13.69
CA SER A 239 9.58 -3.75 13.74
C SER A 239 9.07 -2.64 14.65
N GLU A 240 9.93 -2.15 15.53
CA GLU A 240 9.58 -1.10 16.49
C GLU A 240 9.37 0.27 15.82
N ASN A 241 9.87 0.47 14.59
CA ASN A 241 9.78 1.74 13.86
C ASN A 241 8.69 1.71 12.77
N ASN A 242 8.29 2.89 12.29
CA ASN A 242 7.41 2.98 11.11
C ASN A 242 8.15 2.66 9.80
N LEU A 243 7.41 2.25 8.77
CA LEU A 243 7.97 1.78 7.49
C LEU A 243 8.91 2.81 6.84
N GLY A 244 8.58 4.10 6.95
CA GLY A 244 9.40 5.17 6.39
C GLY A 244 10.76 5.27 7.07
N GLN A 245 10.80 5.13 8.40
CA GLN A 245 12.05 5.10 9.16
C GLN A 245 12.86 3.84 8.86
N ASP A 246 12.24 2.66 8.82
CA ASP A 246 12.93 1.41 8.49
C ASP A 246 13.54 1.46 7.08
N LEU A 247 12.79 1.95 6.10
CA LEU A 247 13.27 2.06 4.72
C LEU A 247 14.42 3.07 4.63
N ASN A 248 14.31 4.20 5.33
CA ASN A 248 15.37 5.21 5.37
C ASN A 248 16.62 4.65 6.04
N GLN A 249 16.48 3.99 7.20
CA GLN A 249 17.58 3.37 7.92
C GLN A 249 18.24 2.28 7.06
N GLN A 250 17.49 1.35 6.47
CA GLN A 250 18.07 0.27 5.67
C GLN A 250 18.77 0.78 4.39
N LEU A 251 18.17 1.74 3.69
CA LEU A 251 18.76 2.28 2.45
C LEU A 251 19.95 3.19 2.73
N MET A 252 19.92 4.00 3.81
CA MET A 252 20.97 4.97 4.12
C MET A 252 22.05 4.46 5.07
N THR A 253 21.94 3.28 5.68
CA THR A 253 22.98 2.77 6.60
C THR A 253 24.10 2.00 5.88
N SER A 254 23.92 1.67 4.59
CA SER A 254 24.86 0.81 3.84
C SER A 254 25.61 1.57 2.74
N PRO A 255 26.68 2.34 3.07
CA PRO A 255 27.45 3.08 2.07
C PRO A 255 28.01 2.18 0.96
N LYS A 256 28.44 0.95 1.27
CA LYS A 256 28.89 -0.02 0.27
C LYS A 256 27.85 -0.33 -0.81
N VAL A 257 26.57 -0.46 -0.43
CA VAL A 257 25.48 -0.75 -1.37
C VAL A 257 25.23 0.46 -2.27
N LEU A 258 25.26 1.67 -1.71
CA LEU A 258 25.10 2.91 -2.46
C LEU A 258 26.27 3.14 -3.43
N ALA A 259 27.51 2.85 -3.04
CA ALA A 259 28.68 2.92 -3.91
C ALA A 259 28.60 1.96 -5.09
N VAL A 260 28.23 0.70 -4.85
CA VAL A 260 28.06 -0.31 -5.92
C VAL A 260 26.95 0.12 -6.88
N THR A 261 25.83 0.60 -6.34
CA THR A 261 24.70 1.12 -7.14
C THR A 261 25.13 2.30 -8.01
N SER A 262 25.86 3.26 -7.45
CA SER A 262 26.45 4.39 -8.17
C SER A 262 27.34 3.94 -9.33
N GLY A 263 28.23 2.96 -9.09
CA GLY A 263 29.09 2.40 -10.12
C GLY A 263 28.31 1.74 -11.26
N VAL A 264 27.28 0.95 -10.95
CA VAL A 264 26.41 0.33 -11.97
C VAL A 264 25.66 1.38 -12.78
N LEU A 265 25.10 2.40 -12.13
CA LEU A 265 24.40 3.50 -12.82
C LEU A 265 25.35 4.30 -13.72
N MET A 266 26.59 4.50 -13.30
CA MET A 266 27.60 5.17 -14.12
C MET A 266 27.99 4.35 -15.35
N LEU A 267 28.11 3.03 -15.21
CA LEU A 267 28.30 2.14 -16.37
C LEU A 267 27.12 2.21 -17.34
N LEU A 268 25.89 2.18 -16.82
CA LEU A 268 24.68 2.32 -17.65
C LEU A 268 24.59 3.68 -18.34
N ALA A 269 25.05 4.76 -17.71
CA ALA A 269 25.06 6.08 -18.33
C ALA A 269 25.90 6.10 -19.63
N VAL A 270 27.01 5.36 -19.67
CA VAL A 270 27.94 5.33 -20.81
C VAL A 270 27.46 4.40 -21.94
N VAL A 271 26.45 3.54 -21.69
CA VAL A 271 25.92 2.63 -22.72
C VAL A 271 25.20 3.43 -23.83
N PRO A 272 25.63 3.30 -25.10
CA PRO A 272 24.98 3.99 -26.20
C PRO A 272 23.55 3.49 -26.40
N GLY A 273 22.60 4.42 -26.52
CA GLY A 273 21.16 4.13 -26.64
C GLY A 273 20.38 4.34 -25.34
N LEU A 274 21.04 4.52 -24.19
CA LEU A 274 20.40 4.90 -22.92
C LEU A 274 20.49 6.43 -22.68
N PRO A 275 19.49 7.03 -21.99
CA PRO A 275 19.51 8.45 -21.67
C PRO A 275 20.59 8.77 -20.62
N PHE A 276 21.74 9.32 -21.06
CA PHE A 276 22.90 9.62 -20.20
C PHE A 276 22.54 10.46 -18.96
N ILE A 277 21.77 11.54 -19.13
CA ILE A 277 21.53 12.55 -18.08
C ILE A 277 20.84 11.95 -16.84
N PRO A 278 19.70 11.23 -16.93
CA PRO A 278 19.09 10.58 -15.76
C PRO A 278 20.04 9.64 -15.00
N PHE A 279 20.76 8.77 -15.71
CA PHE A 279 21.66 7.79 -15.09
C PHE A 279 22.86 8.46 -14.43
N PHE A 280 23.44 9.48 -15.06
CA PHE A 280 24.56 10.22 -14.52
C PHE A 280 24.18 11.00 -13.24
N ILE A 281 23.01 11.67 -13.24
CA ILE A 281 22.51 12.38 -12.05
C ILE A 281 22.29 11.41 -10.89
N LEU A 282 21.63 10.28 -11.15
CA LEU A 282 21.41 9.27 -10.11
C LEU A 282 22.73 8.68 -9.61
N ALA A 283 23.67 8.35 -10.51
CA ALA A 283 24.99 7.85 -10.13
C ALA A 283 25.72 8.83 -9.20
N GLY A 284 25.71 10.13 -9.54
CA GLY A 284 26.28 11.18 -8.70
C GLY A 284 25.59 11.31 -7.35
N LEU A 285 24.26 11.19 -7.30
CA LEU A 285 23.47 11.27 -6.07
C LEU A 285 23.78 10.11 -5.13
N PHE A 286 23.72 8.86 -5.62
CA PHE A 286 24.05 7.66 -4.85
C PHE A 286 25.51 7.63 -4.41
N GLY A 287 26.43 8.06 -5.28
CA GLY A 287 27.86 8.14 -4.96
C GLY A 287 28.17 9.22 -3.93
N GLY A 288 27.53 10.38 -4.06
CA GLY A 288 27.63 11.48 -3.10
C GLY A 288 27.10 11.09 -1.72
N THR A 289 25.90 10.48 -1.65
CA THR A 289 25.35 9.98 -0.38
C THR A 289 26.24 8.89 0.22
N SER A 290 26.76 7.97 -0.60
CA SER A 290 27.68 6.94 -0.14
C SER A 290 28.94 7.52 0.49
N TYR A 291 29.51 8.57 -0.13
CA TYR A 291 30.74 9.19 0.35
C TYR A 291 30.51 9.92 1.69
N LEU A 292 29.39 10.65 1.82
CA LEU A 292 29.02 11.32 3.06
C LEU A 292 28.82 10.32 4.22
N LEU A 293 28.09 9.23 3.97
CA LEU A 293 27.82 8.19 4.96
C LEU A 293 29.07 7.41 5.36
N TRP A 294 29.95 7.11 4.40
CA TRP A 294 31.22 6.44 4.68
C TRP A 294 32.10 7.32 5.59
N ARG A 295 32.15 8.62 5.32
CA ARG A 295 32.89 9.59 6.13
C ARG A 295 32.31 9.75 7.54
N GLU A 296 30.99 9.75 7.70
CA GLU A 296 30.36 9.74 9.03
C GLU A 296 30.68 8.48 9.82
N GLN A 297 30.66 7.31 9.18
CA GLN A 297 31.03 6.04 9.82
C GLN A 297 32.50 6.03 10.27
N GLU A 298 33.42 6.51 9.43
CA GLU A 298 34.84 6.60 9.76
C GLU A 298 35.10 7.56 10.93
N ILE A 299 34.42 8.71 10.97
CA ILE A 299 34.50 9.66 12.09
C ILE A 299 33.93 9.04 13.38
N ALA A 300 32.81 8.31 13.29
CA ALA A 300 32.22 7.63 14.45
C ALA A 300 33.11 6.49 14.99
N GLU A 301 33.74 5.71 14.12
CA GLU A 301 34.67 4.64 14.50
C GLU A 301 35.93 5.20 15.17
N THR A 302 36.50 6.29 14.65
CA THR A 302 37.66 6.95 15.27
C THR A 302 37.33 7.54 16.65
N ALA A 303 36.18 8.20 16.81
CA ALA A 303 35.74 8.73 18.11
C ALA A 303 35.45 7.62 19.14
N ALA A 304 34.88 6.49 18.72
CA ALA A 304 34.65 5.34 19.59
C ALA A 304 35.97 4.69 20.04
N ALA A 305 36.96 4.57 19.14
CA ALA A 305 38.28 4.06 19.45
C ALA A 305 39.05 4.99 20.42
N GLU A 306 38.93 6.31 20.27
CA GLU A 306 39.52 7.29 21.20
C GLU A 306 38.88 7.25 22.59
N THR A 307 37.56 6.98 22.66
CA THR A 307 36.84 6.85 23.94
C THR A 307 37.23 5.56 24.66
N GLN A 308 37.35 4.44 23.93
CA GLN A 308 37.81 3.16 24.48
C GLN A 308 39.28 3.23 24.93
N ALA A 309 40.16 3.84 24.14
CA ALA A 309 41.56 4.06 24.51
C ALA A 309 41.70 4.94 25.77
N SER A 310 40.79 5.91 25.95
CA SER A 310 40.78 6.77 27.14
C SER A 310 40.29 6.03 28.39
N GLN A 311 39.30 5.15 28.25
CA GLN A 311 38.79 4.29 29.33
C GLN A 311 39.81 3.22 29.76
N GLU A 312 40.51 2.58 28.81
CA GLU A 312 41.59 1.65 29.11
C GLU A 312 42.79 2.33 29.80
N GLN A 313 43.08 3.59 29.45
CA GLN A 313 44.10 4.39 30.14
C GLN A 313 43.68 4.85 31.54
N GLU A 314 42.39 5.06 31.80
CA GLU A 314 41.86 5.35 33.14
C GLU A 314 41.84 4.10 34.04
N GLU A 315 41.48 2.91 33.52
CA GLU A 315 41.60 1.65 34.27
C GLU A 315 43.05 1.30 34.62
N GLN A 316 44.01 1.56 33.73
CA GLN A 316 45.44 1.37 34.01
C GLN A 316 46.02 2.36 35.02
N ARG A 317 45.36 3.52 35.23
CA ARG A 317 45.76 4.53 36.23
C ARG A 317 45.18 4.29 37.62
N HIS A 318 44.25 3.35 37.80
CA HIS A 318 43.77 2.99 39.13
C HIS A 318 44.87 2.25 39.92
N PRO A 319 45.25 2.72 41.13
CA PRO A 319 46.45 2.28 41.86
C PRO A 319 46.37 0.88 42.50
N GLU A 320 45.43 0.02 42.11
CA GLU A 320 45.32 -1.36 42.64
C GLU A 320 46.05 -2.41 41.79
N SER A 321 46.40 -2.15 40.52
CA SER A 321 47.04 -3.15 39.66
C SER A 321 48.53 -3.38 39.97
N VAL A 322 49.20 -2.39 40.57
CA VAL A 322 50.64 -2.47 40.92
C VAL A 322 50.89 -3.39 42.13
N LEU A 323 49.85 -3.71 42.92
CA LEU A 323 49.92 -4.62 44.06
C LEU A 323 49.72 -6.10 43.67
N SER A 324 49.29 -6.38 42.44
CA SER A 324 49.08 -7.75 41.95
C SER A 324 50.31 -8.37 41.27
N LEU A 325 51.38 -7.57 41.08
CA LEU A 325 52.62 -7.94 40.40
C LEU A 325 53.86 -7.90 41.30
N LEU A 326 53.69 -7.70 42.61
CA LEU A 326 54.73 -7.81 43.64
C LEU A 326 54.45 -9.01 44.54
#